data_AF-A0A538PY41-F1
#
_entry.id   AF-A0A538PY41-F1
#
_cell.length_a   1.000
_cell.length_b   1.000
_cell.length_c   1.000
_cell.angle_alpha   90.00
_cell.angle_beta   90.00
_cell.angle_gamma   90.00
#
_symmetry.space_group_name_H-M   'P 1'
#
loop_
_entity.id
_entity.type
_entity.pdbx_description
1 polymer ?
#
loop_
_entity_poly.entity_id
_entity_poly.type
_entity_poly.pdbx_seq_one_letter_code
_entity_poly.pdbx_strand_id
1 'polypeptide(L)'
;MTMFDHKPGGRSLVEHPVGTPPQGGPGVGKRTLVEDPARNVEAPPPKPGAGPGAVHDVQVEPVGDHRDGLEVATMTTTTTTPGDFAPPRRVELDLARASRGAHDRDVGLDGDSERELHDRRVQALIVTLTWCIELADWDSRLRPALYHSHARPILQHAAADMTGVGSLLVIDPFVGAVKQVQQSWAELETPEARAAALLAACNAALTRVGVPAMKQASLEEMTAHGVFHPSSWTLGFRQQTLEFVALDDSQATVLADNSLHETRHCEQAFRAARYLAGQGLSAPKILKRLSIPDDVAEEAFEKPLIAGPDNQPDNREDGSETPEGSRERGSLREQTELSEARHWAQEKTGSRKERNWEAGAALAGTCDEVKKERGAALQALEALRSTPTRQNIQQAVVATETLKQLIREVTKAYSIYRALPLEIDAHEVGVITGERFKRLE
;
A
#
# COMPACT_ATOMS: atom_id res chain seq x y z
N MET A 1 8.08 -10.02 11.79
CA MET A 1 7.56 -9.72 10.45
C MET A 1 7.45 -11.03 9.67
N THR A 2 6.28 -11.68 9.73
CA THR A 2 5.98 -12.93 9.02
C THR A 2 5.35 -12.60 7.67
N MET A 3 6.16 -12.13 6.73
CA MET A 3 5.73 -11.97 5.34
C MET A 3 5.82 -13.33 4.64
N PHE A 4 4.66 -13.92 4.33
CA PHE A 4 4.46 -15.13 3.54
C PHE A 4 5.25 -16.36 4.01
N ASP A 5 4.81 -16.97 5.13
CA ASP A 5 5.36 -18.23 5.61
C ASP A 5 4.80 -19.43 4.82
N HIS A 6 5.16 -19.53 3.54
CA HIS A 6 4.98 -20.73 2.72
C HIS A 6 6.32 -21.08 2.06
N LYS A 7 7.22 -21.71 2.84
CA LYS A 7 8.31 -22.50 2.25
C LYS A 7 7.71 -23.54 1.31
N PRO A 8 8.21 -23.70 0.06
CA PRO A 8 7.90 -24.90 -0.71
C PRO A 8 8.47 -26.11 0.01
N GLY A 9 7.59 -26.92 0.61
CA GLY A 9 7.95 -28.11 1.36
C GLY A 9 8.75 -29.08 0.50
N GLY A 10 10.02 -29.28 0.88
CA GLY A 10 10.83 -30.40 0.41
C GLY A 10 10.20 -31.71 0.86
N ARG A 11 9.72 -32.50 -0.10
CA ARG A 11 9.20 -33.85 0.15
C ARG A 11 10.33 -34.75 0.64
N SER A 12 10.27 -35.13 1.91
CA SER A 12 10.92 -36.34 2.41
C SER A 12 9.99 -37.52 2.16
N LEU A 13 10.42 -38.46 1.32
CA LEU A 13 9.76 -39.75 1.12
C LEU A 13 10.11 -40.65 2.30
N VAL A 14 9.14 -40.91 3.17
CA VAL A 14 9.17 -42.05 4.09
C VAL A 14 8.01 -42.95 3.71
N GLU A 15 8.35 -44.13 3.17
CA GLU A 15 7.42 -45.21 2.86
C GLU A 15 6.99 -45.89 4.17
N HIS A 16 5.68 -46.04 4.36
CA HIS A 16 5.12 -47.01 5.31
C HIS A 16 3.94 -47.78 4.68
N PRO A 17 3.77 -49.06 5.06
CA PRO A 17 3.06 -50.04 4.26
C PRO A 17 1.53 -50.04 4.43
N VAL A 18 0.92 -50.57 3.37
CA VAL A 18 -0.51 -50.80 3.13
C VAL A 18 -1.14 -51.71 4.19
N GLY A 19 -2.24 -51.24 4.79
CA GLY A 19 -3.17 -52.04 5.60
C GLY A 19 -4.57 -52.02 5.00
N THR A 20 -5.09 -53.22 4.70
CA THR A 20 -6.39 -53.52 4.07
C THR A 20 -7.59 -53.16 4.97
N PRO A 21 -8.74 -52.68 4.44
CA PRO A 21 -9.95 -52.46 5.22
C PRO A 21 -10.88 -53.69 5.25
N PRO A 22 -11.65 -53.91 6.33
CA PRO A 22 -12.74 -54.89 6.31
C PRO A 22 -14.05 -54.29 5.79
N GLN A 23 -14.75 -55.14 5.05
CA GLN A 23 -16.10 -54.96 4.52
C GLN A 23 -17.16 -55.02 5.62
N GLY A 24 -18.19 -54.18 5.51
CA GLY A 24 -19.42 -54.25 6.31
C GLY A 24 -20.57 -53.58 5.56
N GLY A 25 -21.62 -54.37 5.27
CA GLY A 25 -22.72 -54.08 4.34
C GLY A 25 -23.86 -53.18 4.85
N PRO A 26 -25.03 -53.22 4.17
CA PRO A 26 -25.88 -52.03 3.99
C PRO A 26 -27.02 -51.91 5.00
N GLY A 27 -27.24 -50.69 5.49
CA GLY A 27 -28.39 -50.29 6.29
C GLY A 27 -29.36 -49.43 5.48
N VAL A 28 -30.49 -50.01 5.08
CA VAL A 28 -31.67 -49.33 4.53
C VAL A 28 -32.34 -48.53 5.66
N GLY A 29 -32.44 -47.21 5.50
CA GLY A 29 -33.10 -46.28 6.42
C GLY A 29 -33.97 -45.29 5.68
N LYS A 30 -35.20 -45.10 6.16
CA LYS A 30 -36.35 -44.51 5.46
C LYS A 30 -36.33 -42.97 5.41
N ARG A 31 -37.08 -42.47 4.41
CA ARG A 31 -37.54 -41.09 4.21
C ARG A 31 -37.98 -40.40 5.50
N THR A 32 -37.60 -39.12 5.62
CA THR A 32 -38.49 -38.09 6.19
C THR A 32 -38.36 -36.85 5.32
N LEU A 33 -39.47 -36.47 4.66
CA LEU A 33 -39.63 -35.12 4.12
C LEU A 33 -39.66 -34.17 5.32
N VAL A 34 -38.81 -33.15 5.31
CA VAL A 34 -38.99 -31.98 6.15
C VAL A 34 -39.38 -30.84 5.23
N GLU A 35 -40.56 -30.31 5.51
CA GLU A 35 -41.20 -29.21 4.81
C GLU A 35 -40.40 -27.91 4.99
N ASP A 36 -40.41 -27.14 3.91
CA ASP A 36 -39.96 -25.77 3.76
C ASP A 36 -40.98 -24.80 4.38
N PRO A 37 -40.60 -23.91 5.32
CA PRO A 37 -41.41 -22.76 5.65
C PRO A 37 -40.73 -21.47 5.17
N ALA A 38 -41.10 -21.06 3.96
CA ALA A 38 -41.00 -19.67 3.56
C ALA A 38 -42.11 -18.82 4.20
N ARG A 39 -41.75 -17.56 4.52
CA ARG A 39 -42.58 -16.35 4.77
C ARG A 39 -43.07 -16.09 6.20
N ASN A 40 -42.53 -15.03 6.81
CA ASN A 40 -43.22 -13.73 6.91
C ASN A 40 -42.33 -12.73 7.67
N VAL A 41 -41.81 -11.71 6.98
CA VAL A 41 -41.36 -10.49 7.64
C VAL A 41 -42.08 -9.34 6.93
N GLU A 42 -43.12 -8.83 7.59
CA GLU A 42 -43.83 -7.62 7.19
C GLU A 42 -42.88 -6.41 7.29
N ALA A 43 -42.85 -5.60 6.24
CA ALA A 43 -42.24 -4.28 6.28
C ALA A 43 -43.06 -3.34 7.18
N PRO A 44 -42.43 -2.45 7.97
CA PRO A 44 -43.15 -1.48 8.77
C PRO A 44 -43.86 -0.43 7.88
N PRO A 45 -45.02 0.10 8.31
CA PRO A 45 -45.81 1.05 7.52
C PRO A 45 -45.12 2.41 7.36
N PRO A 46 -45.39 3.14 6.26
CA PRO A 46 -44.85 4.48 6.05
C PRO A 46 -45.45 5.48 7.05
N LYS A 47 -44.59 6.37 7.57
CA LYS A 47 -45.00 7.50 8.42
C LYS A 47 -45.92 8.45 7.64
N PRO A 48 -46.99 8.99 8.26
CA PRO A 48 -47.89 9.93 7.61
C PRO A 48 -47.35 11.36 7.61
N GLY A 49 -47.37 11.98 6.42
CA GLY A 49 -47.75 13.37 6.14
C GLY A 49 -47.04 14.51 6.87
N ALA A 50 -46.05 15.13 6.21
CA ALA A 50 -45.73 16.54 6.42
C ALA A 50 -46.56 17.38 5.43
N GLY A 51 -47.52 18.14 5.95
CA GLY A 51 -48.27 19.14 5.18
C GLY A 51 -47.45 20.40 4.90
N PRO A 52 -47.90 21.26 3.96
CA PRO A 52 -47.16 22.43 3.52
C PRO A 52 -47.48 23.65 4.38
N GLY A 53 -46.47 24.44 4.74
CA GLY A 53 -46.71 25.79 5.25
C GLY A 53 -45.55 26.36 6.07
N ALA A 54 -44.82 27.29 5.48
CA ALA A 54 -44.58 28.64 6.01
C ALA A 54 -43.43 29.28 5.22
N VAL A 55 -43.80 30.20 4.34
CA VAL A 55 -42.87 31.13 3.70
C VAL A 55 -42.57 32.20 4.75
N HIS A 56 -41.34 32.26 5.24
CA HIS A 56 -40.86 33.40 6.03
C HIS A 56 -39.94 34.24 5.16
N ASP A 57 -40.40 35.46 4.87
CA ASP A 57 -39.59 36.57 4.38
C ASP A 57 -38.43 36.82 5.34
N VAL A 58 -37.19 36.68 4.85
CA VAL A 58 -35.99 37.16 5.52
C VAL A 58 -35.55 38.43 4.80
N GLN A 59 -35.72 39.57 5.47
CA GLN A 59 -35.08 40.82 5.09
C GLN A 59 -33.57 40.69 5.28
N VAL A 60 -32.83 41.01 4.23
CA VAL A 60 -31.36 41.12 4.25
C VAL A 60 -31.02 42.59 4.49
N GLU A 61 -30.51 42.90 5.67
CA GLU A 61 -29.82 44.16 5.97
C GLU A 61 -28.34 44.04 5.55
N PRO A 62 -27.69 45.13 5.07
CA PRO A 62 -26.31 45.08 4.59
C PRO A 62 -25.32 45.09 5.76
N VAL A 63 -24.48 44.05 5.84
CA VAL A 63 -23.38 43.97 6.81
C VAL A 63 -22.24 44.89 6.35
N GLY A 64 -21.86 45.80 7.25
CA GLY A 64 -20.78 46.76 7.09
C GLY A 64 -19.39 46.12 7.02
N ASP A 65 -18.55 46.80 6.26
CA ASP A 65 -17.12 46.54 6.03
C ASP A 65 -16.31 46.77 7.32
N HIS A 66 -15.84 45.68 7.93
CA HIS A 66 -14.80 45.71 8.95
C HIS A 66 -13.65 44.80 8.52
N ARG A 67 -12.65 45.41 7.88
CA ARG A 67 -11.32 44.81 7.69
C ARG A 67 -10.53 44.98 8.99
N ASP A 68 -10.41 43.89 9.75
CA ASP A 68 -9.31 43.72 10.71
C ASP A 68 -8.61 42.39 10.43
N GLY A 69 -7.27 42.47 10.45
CA GLY A 69 -6.37 41.48 9.87
C GLY A 69 -6.37 40.13 10.57
N LEU A 70 -6.57 39.08 9.77
CA LEU A 70 -6.18 37.72 10.11
C LEU A 70 -4.91 37.40 9.32
N GLU A 71 -3.77 37.34 10.01
CA GLU A 71 -2.55 36.72 9.46
C GLU A 71 -2.83 35.24 9.24
N VAL A 72 -3.12 34.86 8.00
CA VAL A 72 -3.17 33.46 7.58
C VAL A 72 -1.73 32.95 7.61
N ALA A 73 -1.42 32.12 8.61
CA ALA A 73 -0.21 31.34 8.64
C ALA A 73 -0.20 30.39 7.43
N THR A 74 0.47 30.80 6.36
CA THR A 74 0.73 29.92 5.22
C THR A 74 1.67 28.81 5.70
N MET A 75 1.15 27.59 5.88
CA MET A 75 1.99 26.41 5.99
C MET A 75 2.71 26.20 4.67
N THR A 76 3.98 26.60 4.61
CA THR A 76 4.88 26.28 3.51
C THR A 76 5.22 24.79 3.57
N THR A 77 4.61 24.00 2.69
CA THR A 77 5.01 22.62 2.45
C THR A 77 6.34 22.61 1.70
N THR A 78 7.44 22.48 2.45
CA THR A 78 8.79 22.36 1.85
C THR A 78 8.86 21.08 1.04
N THR A 79 8.97 21.23 -0.28
CA THR A 79 9.03 20.13 -1.22
C THR A 79 10.39 19.43 -1.14
N THR A 80 10.43 18.20 -0.66
CA THR A 80 11.66 17.39 -0.59
C THR A 80 12.02 16.82 -1.96
N THR A 81 13.18 17.20 -2.51
CA THR A 81 13.83 16.62 -3.69
C THR A 81 14.84 15.55 -3.29
N PRO A 82 15.26 14.65 -4.20
CA PRO A 82 16.29 13.64 -3.90
C PRO A 82 17.63 14.22 -3.40
N GLY A 83 17.91 15.51 -3.61
CA GLY A 83 19.07 16.21 -3.04
C GLY A 83 18.93 16.59 -1.57
N ASP A 84 17.73 16.52 -0.99
CA ASP A 84 17.44 16.91 0.40
C ASP A 84 17.76 15.80 1.41
N PHE A 85 18.16 14.63 0.92
CA PHE A 85 18.80 13.60 1.73
C PHE A 85 20.30 13.87 1.94
N ALA A 86 20.85 14.97 1.43
CA ALA A 86 22.20 15.38 1.81
C ALA A 86 22.16 15.97 3.23
N PRO A 87 23.12 15.62 4.11
CA PRO A 87 23.28 16.36 5.35
C PRO A 87 23.45 17.86 5.04
N PRO A 88 23.09 18.77 5.96
CA PRO A 88 23.23 20.20 5.72
C PRO A 88 24.68 20.48 5.28
N ARG A 89 24.87 21.02 4.06
CA ARG A 89 26.20 21.22 3.45
C ARG A 89 27.23 21.86 4.39
N ARG A 90 26.75 22.71 5.31
CA ARG A 90 27.54 23.36 6.35
C ARG A 90 28.21 22.37 7.31
N VAL A 91 27.50 21.31 7.73
CA VAL A 91 28.01 20.29 8.66
C VAL A 91 29.11 19.45 8.00
N GLU A 92 28.93 19.06 6.73
CA GLU A 92 29.97 18.34 5.98
C GLU A 92 31.20 19.21 5.72
N LEU A 93 31.02 20.49 5.38
CA LEU A 93 32.11 21.45 5.21
C LEU A 93 32.90 21.64 6.51
N ASP A 94 32.21 21.75 7.64
CA ASP A 94 32.85 21.94 8.94
C ASP A 94 33.61 20.67 9.39
N LEU A 95 33.05 19.47 9.18
CA LEU A 95 33.76 18.20 9.40
C LEU A 95 34.98 18.06 8.47
N ALA A 96 34.82 18.33 7.18
CA ALA A 96 35.89 18.21 6.20
C ALA A 96 37.01 19.25 6.40
N ARG A 97 36.70 20.43 6.96
CA ARG A 97 37.69 21.44 7.39
C ARG A 97 38.41 20.99 8.66
N ALA A 98 37.67 20.47 9.65
CA ALA A 98 38.24 19.97 10.89
C ALA A 98 39.21 18.80 10.67
N SER A 99 38.93 17.91 9.70
CA SER A 99 39.81 16.78 9.36
C SER A 99 41.06 17.22 8.58
N ARG A 100 40.94 18.22 7.70
CA ARG A 100 42.08 18.72 6.90
C ARG A 100 43.07 19.56 7.71
N GLY A 101 42.60 20.27 8.74
CA GLY A 101 43.48 21.05 9.63
C GLY A 101 44.45 20.20 10.46
N ALA A 102 44.21 18.88 10.60
CA ALA A 102 45.04 17.99 11.42
C ALA A 102 46.32 17.50 10.73
N HIS A 103 46.42 17.63 9.41
CA HIS A 103 47.54 17.04 8.65
C HIS A 103 48.66 18.01 8.29
N ASP A 104 48.48 19.33 8.45
CA ASP A 104 49.35 20.29 7.74
C ASP A 104 50.11 21.28 8.64
N ARG A 105 50.05 21.16 9.98
CA ARG A 105 50.78 22.08 10.87
C ARG A 105 51.28 21.42 12.15
N ASP A 106 52.60 21.22 12.19
CA ASP A 106 53.41 21.03 13.41
C ASP A 106 53.57 22.35 14.17
N VAL A 107 52.48 23.11 14.28
CA VAL A 107 52.43 24.40 14.97
C VAL A 107 51.75 24.08 16.29
N GLY A 108 52.52 23.98 17.37
CA GLY A 108 52.03 23.67 18.70
C GLY A 108 50.87 24.59 19.08
N LEU A 109 49.64 24.10 18.94
CA LEU A 109 48.47 24.75 19.47
C LEU A 109 48.55 24.68 20.99
N ASP A 110 48.10 25.75 21.66
CA ASP A 110 47.92 25.68 23.11
C ASP A 110 46.80 24.68 23.47
N GLY A 111 46.82 24.16 24.69
CA GLY A 111 45.87 23.14 25.14
C GLY A 111 44.40 23.59 25.11
N ASP A 112 44.16 24.90 25.14
CA ASP A 112 42.81 25.48 25.02
C ASP A 112 42.27 25.37 23.59
N SER A 113 43.12 25.62 22.58
CA SER A 113 42.77 25.44 21.16
C SER A 113 42.46 23.98 20.81
N GLU A 114 43.18 23.02 21.39
CA GLU A 114 42.93 21.59 21.18
C GLU A 114 41.59 21.13 21.78
N ARG A 115 41.27 21.61 22.99
CA ARG A 115 39.98 21.34 23.64
C ARG A 115 38.82 21.92 22.83
N GLU A 116 38.93 23.18 22.40
CA GLU A 116 37.87 23.81 21.60
C GLU A 116 37.65 23.07 20.26
N LEU A 117 38.73 22.67 19.59
CA LEU A 117 38.64 21.90 18.35
C LEU A 117 37.98 20.52 18.58
N HIS A 118 38.32 19.84 19.68
CA HIS A 118 37.70 18.59 20.07
C HIS A 118 36.19 18.76 20.30
N ASP A 119 35.78 19.77 21.06
CA ASP A 119 34.37 20.02 21.38
C ASP A 119 33.56 20.36 20.11
N ARG A 120 34.12 21.15 19.19
CA ARG A 120 33.50 21.42 17.89
C ARG A 120 33.31 20.14 17.06
N ARG A 121 34.28 19.22 17.06
CA ARG A 121 34.19 17.94 16.35
C ARG A 121 33.12 17.03 16.96
N VAL A 122 33.06 16.94 18.30
CA VAL A 122 32.02 16.20 19.01
C VAL A 122 30.64 16.76 18.68
N GLN A 123 30.48 18.09 18.72
CA GLN A 123 29.19 18.72 18.40
C GLN A 123 28.76 18.47 16.95
N ALA A 124 29.70 18.53 15.99
CA ALA A 124 29.40 18.21 14.59
C ALA A 124 28.98 16.74 14.40
N LEU A 125 29.59 15.81 15.14
CA LEU A 125 29.22 14.40 15.15
C LEU A 125 27.82 14.19 15.75
N ILE A 126 27.50 14.85 16.87
CA ILE A 126 26.16 14.83 17.49
C ILE A 126 25.09 15.26 16.49
N VAL A 127 25.31 16.39 15.78
CA VAL A 127 24.38 16.90 14.77
C VAL A 127 24.20 15.91 13.62
N THR A 128 25.31 15.37 13.11
CA THR A 128 25.28 14.42 11.98
C THR A 128 24.55 13.12 12.34
N LEU A 129 24.85 12.56 13.51
CA LEU A 129 24.22 11.33 14.00
C LEU A 129 22.73 11.55 14.27
N THR A 130 22.35 12.68 14.88
CA THR A 130 20.94 13.06 15.10
C THR A 130 20.18 13.11 13.77
N TRP A 131 20.74 13.77 12.76
CA TRP A 131 20.15 13.84 11.43
C TRP A 131 20.00 12.46 10.77
N CYS A 132 21.01 11.58 10.89
CA CYS A 132 20.92 10.21 10.37
C CYS A 132 19.82 9.40 11.08
N ILE A 133 19.68 9.55 12.40
CA ILE A 133 18.64 8.88 13.20
C ILE A 133 17.24 9.34 12.78
N GLU A 134 17.06 10.65 12.60
CA GLU A 134 15.79 11.20 12.13
C GLU A 134 15.47 10.71 10.72
N LEU A 135 16.44 10.77 9.80
CA LEU A 135 16.24 10.30 8.43
C LEU A 135 15.99 8.79 8.36
N ALA A 136 16.61 7.99 9.23
CA ALA A 136 16.39 6.55 9.33
C ALA A 136 15.02 6.16 9.91
N ASP A 137 14.19 7.13 10.33
CA ASP A 137 12.81 6.85 10.72
C ASP A 137 11.98 6.46 9.50
N TRP A 138 11.82 5.15 9.31
CA TRP A 138 11.14 4.57 8.15
C TRP A 138 9.72 5.14 7.99
N ASP A 139 8.92 5.11 9.04
CA ASP A 139 7.50 5.42 8.97
C ASP A 139 7.23 6.92 8.81
N SER A 140 8.02 7.75 9.49
CA SER A 140 7.74 9.19 9.65
C SER A 140 8.55 10.08 8.72
N ARG A 141 9.70 9.60 8.21
CA ARG A 141 10.62 10.41 7.39
C ARG A 141 10.98 9.74 6.07
N LEU A 142 11.62 8.57 6.11
CA LEU A 142 12.22 7.97 4.91
C LEU A 142 11.17 7.51 3.90
N ARG A 143 10.22 6.66 4.31
CA ARG A 143 9.19 6.15 3.40
C ARG A 143 8.33 7.28 2.82
N PRO A 144 7.83 8.26 3.60
CA PRO A 144 7.11 9.40 3.02
C PRO A 144 7.93 10.14 1.95
N ALA A 145 9.21 10.44 2.21
CA ALA A 145 10.04 11.15 1.25
C ALA A 145 10.28 10.32 -0.04
N LEU A 146 10.56 9.02 0.10
CA LEU A 146 10.66 8.11 -1.04
C LEU A 146 9.34 8.00 -1.81
N TYR A 147 8.23 7.83 -1.11
CA TYR A 147 6.89 7.79 -1.69
C TYR A 147 6.61 9.03 -2.54
N HIS A 148 6.84 10.24 -2.01
CA HIS A 148 6.62 11.48 -2.76
C HIS A 148 7.48 11.55 -4.03
N SER A 149 8.74 11.10 -3.95
CA SER A 149 9.65 11.08 -5.11
C SER A 149 9.14 10.15 -6.24
N HIS A 150 8.50 9.04 -5.88
CA HIS A 150 7.92 8.06 -6.82
C HIS A 150 6.48 8.39 -7.25
N ALA A 151 5.72 9.11 -6.43
CA ALA A 151 4.35 9.52 -6.73
C ALA A 151 4.28 10.68 -7.74
N ARG A 152 5.27 11.58 -7.77
CA ARG A 152 5.25 12.76 -8.64
C ARG A 152 5.14 12.41 -10.14
N PRO A 153 5.94 11.49 -10.71
CA PRO A 153 5.79 11.12 -12.12
C PRO A 153 4.42 10.51 -12.42
N ILE A 154 3.90 9.69 -11.50
CA ILE A 154 2.57 9.08 -11.62
C ILE A 154 1.51 10.17 -11.76
N LEU A 155 1.50 11.15 -10.86
CA LEU A 155 0.50 12.23 -10.88
C LEU A 155 0.58 13.12 -12.13
N GLN A 156 1.74 13.18 -12.80
CA GLN A 156 1.89 13.87 -14.07
C GLN A 156 1.28 13.09 -15.25
N HIS A 157 1.19 11.76 -15.14
CA HIS A 157 0.67 10.85 -16.17
C HIS A 157 -0.75 10.34 -15.88
N ALA A 158 -1.24 10.46 -14.65
CA ALA A 158 -2.55 10.05 -14.16
C ALA A 158 -3.75 10.76 -14.83
N ALA A 159 -3.53 11.52 -15.91
CA ALA A 159 -4.59 12.06 -16.75
C ALA A 159 -5.35 10.96 -17.52
N ALA A 160 -4.80 9.75 -17.64
CA ALA A 160 -5.49 8.61 -18.24
C ALA A 160 -6.32 7.85 -17.19
N ASP A 161 -7.62 7.72 -17.44
CA ASP A 161 -8.52 6.85 -16.67
C ASP A 161 -8.02 5.39 -16.78
N MET A 162 -7.57 4.80 -15.67
CA MET A 162 -7.13 3.40 -15.64
C MET A 162 -8.33 2.45 -15.73
N THR A 163 -8.09 1.19 -16.07
CA THR A 163 -9.16 0.18 -16.05
C THR A 163 -9.48 -0.26 -14.63
N GLY A 164 -10.67 -0.81 -14.41
CA GLY A 164 -10.99 -1.47 -13.15
C GLY A 164 -11.13 -0.53 -11.96
N VAL A 165 -10.62 -0.94 -10.80
CA VAL A 165 -10.70 -0.11 -9.57
C VAL A 165 -9.85 1.16 -9.65
N GLY A 166 -8.94 1.25 -10.63
CA GLY A 166 -8.19 2.46 -10.94
C GLY A 166 -8.98 3.51 -11.72
N SER A 167 -10.19 3.20 -12.21
CA SER A 167 -11.00 4.18 -12.92
C SER A 167 -11.50 5.27 -11.98
N LEU A 168 -11.52 6.52 -12.43
CA LEU A 168 -12.04 7.66 -11.65
C LEU A 168 -13.51 7.46 -11.25
N LEU A 169 -14.28 6.74 -12.06
CA LEU A 169 -15.68 6.38 -11.76
C LEU A 169 -15.81 5.41 -10.57
N VAL A 170 -14.72 4.75 -10.19
CA VAL A 170 -14.63 3.86 -9.02
C VAL A 170 -13.91 4.56 -7.86
N ILE A 171 -12.82 5.28 -8.14
CA ILE A 171 -12.04 6.00 -7.13
C ILE A 171 -12.90 7.06 -6.43
N ASP A 172 -13.64 7.91 -7.15
CA ASP A 172 -14.35 9.02 -6.50
C ASP A 172 -15.41 8.54 -5.49
N PRO A 173 -16.29 7.56 -5.80
CA PRO A 173 -17.18 6.98 -4.80
C PRO A 173 -16.45 6.27 -3.65
N PHE A 174 -15.33 5.60 -3.93
CA PHE A 174 -14.53 4.94 -2.90
C PHE A 174 -13.96 5.94 -1.90
N VAL A 175 -13.35 7.03 -2.38
CA VAL A 175 -12.80 8.10 -1.56
C VAL A 175 -13.89 8.72 -0.68
N GLY A 176 -15.08 8.97 -1.25
CA GLY A 176 -16.24 9.44 -0.48
C GLY A 176 -16.64 8.47 0.65
N ALA A 177 -16.62 7.16 0.39
CA ALA A 177 -16.89 6.16 1.41
C ALA A 177 -15.81 6.15 2.52
N VAL A 178 -14.52 6.27 2.17
CA VAL A 178 -13.45 6.36 3.18
C VAL A 178 -13.57 7.65 4.00
N LYS A 179 -13.99 8.78 3.41
CA LYS A 179 -14.26 10.03 4.14
C LYS A 179 -15.40 9.84 5.15
N GLN A 180 -16.44 9.09 4.81
CA GLN A 180 -17.50 8.73 5.75
C GLN A 180 -16.97 7.86 6.90
N VAL A 181 -16.11 6.87 6.60
CA VAL A 181 -15.46 6.06 7.64
C VAL A 181 -14.61 6.92 8.59
N GLN A 182 -13.87 7.91 8.06
CA GLN A 182 -13.12 8.87 8.87
C GLN A 182 -14.07 9.68 9.79
N GLN A 183 -15.18 10.19 9.25
CA GLN A 183 -16.15 10.98 10.02
C GLN A 183 -16.82 10.17 11.14
N SER A 184 -17.13 8.90 10.90
CA SER A 184 -17.70 7.99 11.89
C SER A 184 -16.65 7.24 12.72
N TRP A 185 -15.36 7.59 12.63
CA TRP A 185 -14.27 6.79 13.23
C TRP A 185 -14.42 6.54 14.73
N ALA A 186 -14.89 7.56 15.47
CA ALA A 186 -15.16 7.45 16.90
C ALA A 186 -16.41 6.60 17.20
N GLU A 187 -17.43 6.68 16.33
CA GLU A 187 -18.70 5.94 16.45
C GLU A 187 -18.55 4.45 16.15
N LEU A 188 -17.53 4.07 15.39
CA LEU A 188 -17.25 2.66 15.09
C LEU A 188 -16.72 1.89 16.32
N GLU A 189 -16.30 2.59 17.39
CA GLU A 189 -15.87 2.09 18.71
C GLU A 189 -14.66 1.12 18.72
N THR A 190 -14.62 0.11 17.86
CA THR A 190 -13.57 -0.93 17.86
C THR A 190 -12.73 -0.94 16.58
N PRO A 191 -11.46 -1.38 16.65
CA PRO A 191 -10.62 -1.62 15.48
C PRO A 191 -11.27 -2.56 14.44
N GLU A 192 -12.00 -3.59 14.87
CA GLU A 192 -12.68 -4.54 13.98
C GLU A 192 -13.81 -3.89 13.18
N ALA A 193 -14.62 -3.04 13.83
CA ALA A 193 -15.69 -2.30 13.16
C ALA A 193 -15.12 -1.31 12.13
N ARG A 194 -13.99 -0.66 12.44
CA ARG A 194 -13.24 0.19 11.50
C ARG A 194 -12.73 -0.61 10.31
N ALA A 195 -12.12 -1.78 10.56
CA ALA A 195 -11.65 -2.67 9.51
C ALA A 195 -12.81 -3.15 8.60
N ALA A 196 -13.95 -3.51 9.20
CA ALA A 196 -15.14 -3.93 8.46
C ALA A 196 -15.73 -2.80 7.60
N ALA A 197 -15.75 -1.56 8.11
CA ALA A 197 -16.23 -0.40 7.35
C ALA A 197 -15.32 -0.08 6.15
N LEU A 198 -14.00 -0.15 6.34
CA LEU A 198 -13.03 -0.01 5.24
C LEU A 198 -13.16 -1.14 4.22
N LEU A 199 -13.29 -2.40 4.66
CA LEU A 199 -13.53 -3.55 3.79
C LEU A 199 -14.81 -3.37 2.97
N ALA A 200 -15.88 -2.85 3.57
CA ALA A 200 -17.12 -2.57 2.85
C ALA A 200 -16.92 -1.56 1.71
N ALA A 201 -16.13 -0.50 1.95
CA ALA A 201 -15.76 0.46 0.90
C ALA A 201 -14.97 -0.22 -0.23
N CYS A 202 -13.97 -1.05 0.10
CA CYS A 202 -13.21 -1.82 -0.88
C CYS A 202 -14.09 -2.79 -1.69
N ASN A 203 -14.98 -3.53 -1.02
CA ASN A 203 -15.88 -4.48 -1.68
C ASN A 203 -16.91 -3.78 -2.58
N ALA A 204 -17.35 -2.57 -2.23
CA ALA A 204 -18.17 -1.76 -3.11
C ALA A 204 -17.41 -1.37 -4.40
N ALA A 205 -16.11 -1.05 -4.30
CA ALA A 205 -15.26 -0.81 -5.46
C ALA A 205 -15.07 -2.07 -6.33
N LEU A 206 -14.78 -3.23 -5.71
CA LEU A 206 -14.64 -4.52 -6.42
C LEU A 206 -15.93 -4.93 -7.15
N THR A 207 -17.08 -4.77 -6.49
CA THR A 207 -18.39 -5.11 -7.06
C THR A 207 -18.67 -4.30 -8.33
N ARG A 208 -18.32 -3.00 -8.35
CA ARG A 208 -18.50 -2.13 -9.52
C ARG A 208 -17.74 -2.60 -10.75
N VAL A 209 -16.64 -3.34 -10.56
CA VAL A 209 -15.78 -3.84 -11.65
C VAL A 209 -15.93 -5.34 -11.87
N GLY A 210 -16.93 -5.97 -11.24
CA GLY A 210 -17.23 -7.39 -11.41
C GLY A 210 -16.18 -8.33 -10.82
N VAL A 211 -15.45 -7.88 -9.79
CA VAL A 211 -14.50 -8.71 -9.03
C VAL A 211 -15.19 -9.23 -7.75
N PRO A 212 -14.98 -10.51 -7.37
CA PRO A 212 -15.55 -11.06 -6.15
C PRO A 212 -15.12 -10.29 -4.91
N ALA A 213 -16.06 -10.04 -4.01
CA ALA A 213 -15.79 -9.37 -2.75
C ALA A 213 -14.74 -10.14 -1.92
N MET A 214 -13.85 -9.40 -1.26
CA MET A 214 -12.97 -9.93 -0.22
C MET A 214 -13.80 -10.44 0.96
N LYS A 215 -13.40 -11.60 1.51
CA LYS A 215 -14.21 -12.38 2.44
C LYS A 215 -14.25 -11.79 3.85
N GLN A 216 -13.13 -11.22 4.28
CA GLN A 216 -12.98 -10.70 5.64
C GLN A 216 -11.87 -9.64 5.68
N ALA A 217 -11.86 -8.90 6.79
CA ALA A 217 -10.75 -8.05 7.18
C ALA A 217 -9.98 -8.74 8.31
N SER A 218 -8.65 -8.60 8.33
CA SER A 218 -7.80 -9.02 9.45
C SER A 218 -7.08 -7.83 10.06
N LEU A 219 -6.84 -7.90 11.37
CA LEU A 219 -5.99 -6.97 12.10
C LEU A 219 -4.64 -7.64 12.32
N GLU A 220 -3.56 -7.00 11.88
CA GLU A 220 -2.25 -7.62 11.93
C GLU A 220 -1.18 -6.64 12.44
N GLU A 221 -0.24 -7.20 13.20
CA GLU A 221 0.98 -6.54 13.61
C GLU A 221 1.97 -6.51 12.43
N MET A 222 1.96 -5.41 11.68
CA MET A 222 2.76 -5.25 10.47
C MET A 222 3.33 -3.84 10.30
N THR A 223 4.41 -3.73 9.53
CA THR A 223 5.02 -2.44 9.14
C THR A 223 4.24 -1.77 8.01
N ALA A 224 3.71 -2.55 7.07
CA ALA A 224 2.81 -2.05 6.01
C ALA A 224 1.50 -1.54 6.63
N HIS A 225 0.76 -0.68 5.92
CA HIS A 225 -0.55 -0.21 6.41
C HIS A 225 -1.70 -1.16 6.04
N GLY A 226 -1.49 -2.00 5.03
CA GLY A 226 -2.38 -3.09 4.66
C GLY A 226 -1.65 -4.17 3.88
N VAL A 227 -2.34 -5.28 3.64
CA VAL A 227 -1.88 -6.38 2.79
C VAL A 227 -3.09 -7.16 2.25
N PHE A 228 -3.08 -7.50 0.97
CA PHE A 228 -4.02 -8.47 0.41
C PHE A 228 -3.46 -9.90 0.50
N HIS A 229 -4.24 -10.80 1.10
CA HIS A 229 -3.93 -12.23 1.20
C HIS A 229 -4.68 -13.02 0.13
N PRO A 230 -4.03 -13.41 -0.99
CA PRO A 230 -4.73 -14.06 -2.10
C PRO A 230 -5.31 -15.42 -1.72
N SER A 231 -4.68 -16.18 -0.83
CA SER A 231 -5.11 -17.55 -0.46
C SER A 231 -6.37 -17.60 0.38
N SER A 232 -6.57 -16.60 1.23
CA SER A 232 -7.77 -16.44 2.06
C SER A 232 -8.74 -15.40 1.50
N TRP A 233 -8.36 -14.69 0.42
CA TRP A 233 -9.12 -13.59 -0.17
C TRP A 233 -9.51 -12.53 0.87
N THR A 234 -8.55 -12.19 1.73
CA THR A 234 -8.70 -11.34 2.93
C THR A 234 -7.90 -10.06 2.78
N LEU A 235 -8.41 -8.96 3.31
CA LEU A 235 -7.68 -7.69 3.44
C LEU A 235 -7.17 -7.52 4.87
N GLY A 236 -5.86 -7.55 5.06
CA GLY A 236 -5.22 -7.21 6.32
C GLY A 236 -5.02 -5.71 6.46
N PHE A 237 -5.29 -5.19 7.65
CA PHE A 237 -4.99 -3.83 8.06
C PHE A 237 -4.00 -3.83 9.22
N ARG A 238 -3.14 -2.83 9.25
CA ARG A 238 -2.25 -2.61 10.40
C ARG A 238 -3.06 -2.29 11.65
N GLN A 239 -2.96 -3.16 12.65
CA GLN A 239 -3.70 -3.06 13.90
C GLN A 239 -3.53 -1.68 14.57
N GLN A 240 -2.29 -1.23 14.72
CA GLN A 240 -1.97 0.06 15.35
C GLN A 240 -2.69 1.25 14.70
N THR A 241 -2.89 1.25 13.37
CA THR A 241 -3.57 2.35 12.68
C THR A 241 -5.06 2.36 13.03
N LEU A 242 -5.68 1.17 13.15
CA LEU A 242 -7.09 1.04 13.50
C LEU A 242 -7.38 1.27 14.98
N GLU A 243 -6.35 1.29 15.84
CA GLU A 243 -6.45 1.59 17.27
C GLU A 243 -6.44 3.11 17.58
N PHE A 244 -6.19 3.96 16.58
CA PHE A 244 -6.20 5.41 16.81
C PHE A 244 -7.57 5.88 17.32
N VAL A 245 -7.56 6.78 18.32
CA VAL A 245 -8.80 7.33 18.90
C VAL A 245 -9.55 8.19 17.86
N ALA A 246 -8.80 8.94 17.07
CA ALA A 246 -9.30 9.76 15.97
C ALA A 246 -8.34 9.64 14.77
N LEU A 247 -8.87 9.94 13.59
CA LEU A 247 -8.14 9.85 12.33
C LEU A 247 -8.08 11.23 11.68
N ASP A 248 -6.90 11.86 11.67
CA ASP A 248 -6.71 13.11 10.94
C ASP A 248 -6.72 12.89 9.42
N ASP A 249 -6.79 13.96 8.63
CA ASP A 249 -6.87 13.88 7.17
C ASP A 249 -5.62 13.25 6.55
N SER A 250 -4.44 13.44 7.16
CA SER A 250 -3.22 12.81 6.67
C SER A 250 -3.24 11.30 6.89
N GLN A 251 -3.69 10.84 8.05
CA GLN A 251 -3.84 9.43 8.37
C GLN A 251 -4.94 8.78 7.52
N ALA A 252 -6.07 9.46 7.31
CA ALA A 252 -7.15 9.00 6.46
C ALA A 252 -6.76 8.91 4.98
N THR A 253 -5.95 9.86 4.51
CA THR A 253 -5.34 9.80 3.17
C THR A 253 -4.50 8.52 3.00
N VAL A 254 -3.65 8.21 3.98
CA VAL A 254 -2.82 6.98 3.95
C VAL A 254 -3.69 5.74 3.95
N LEU A 255 -4.76 5.70 4.75
CA LEU A 255 -5.70 4.59 4.74
C LEU A 255 -6.43 4.45 3.40
N ALA A 256 -6.86 5.56 2.77
CA ALA A 256 -7.52 5.54 1.47
C ALA A 256 -6.60 4.99 0.37
N ASP A 257 -5.37 5.53 0.29
CA ASP A 257 -4.31 5.07 -0.63
C ASP A 257 -4.06 3.57 -0.47
N ASN A 258 -3.68 3.14 0.74
CA ASN A 258 -3.35 1.74 0.98
C ASN A 258 -4.54 0.79 0.76
N SER A 259 -5.74 1.18 1.16
CA SER A 259 -6.92 0.32 1.01
C SER A 259 -7.24 0.04 -0.47
N LEU A 260 -7.18 1.06 -1.34
CA LEU A 260 -7.42 0.84 -2.76
C LEU A 260 -6.24 0.21 -3.49
N HIS A 261 -5.00 0.44 -3.02
CA HIS A 261 -3.81 -0.28 -3.47
C HIS A 261 -3.97 -1.80 -3.27
N GLU A 262 -4.31 -2.25 -2.06
CA GLU A 262 -4.52 -3.68 -1.79
C GLU A 262 -5.74 -4.22 -2.55
N THR A 263 -6.79 -3.40 -2.71
CA THR A 263 -7.96 -3.74 -3.53
C THR A 263 -7.56 -3.96 -5.00
N ARG A 264 -6.60 -3.20 -5.53
CA ARG A 264 -6.06 -3.41 -6.87
C ARG A 264 -5.33 -4.75 -6.98
N HIS A 265 -4.58 -5.18 -5.96
CA HIS A 265 -3.98 -6.52 -5.94
C HIS A 265 -5.02 -7.66 -6.00
N CYS A 266 -6.17 -7.49 -5.34
CA CYS A 266 -7.31 -8.40 -5.44
C CYS A 266 -7.86 -8.47 -6.87
N GLU A 267 -8.13 -7.32 -7.50
CA GLU A 267 -8.56 -7.26 -8.90
C GLU A 267 -7.53 -7.90 -9.86
N GLN A 268 -6.26 -7.57 -9.72
CA GLN A 268 -5.18 -8.13 -10.53
C GLN A 268 -5.15 -9.67 -10.45
N ALA A 269 -5.33 -10.24 -9.25
CA ALA A 269 -5.37 -11.68 -9.04
C ALA A 269 -6.57 -12.33 -9.75
N PHE A 270 -7.76 -11.72 -9.63
CA PHE A 270 -8.97 -12.23 -10.29
C PHE A 270 -8.89 -12.13 -11.82
N ARG A 271 -8.40 -11.01 -12.36
CA ARG A 271 -8.23 -10.83 -13.81
C ARG A 271 -7.18 -11.80 -14.37
N ALA A 272 -6.08 -12.04 -13.66
CA ALA A 272 -5.12 -13.09 -14.03
C ALA A 272 -5.78 -14.48 -14.05
N ALA A 273 -6.65 -14.79 -13.08
CA ALA A 273 -7.41 -16.04 -13.04
C ALA A 273 -8.34 -16.18 -14.25
N ARG A 274 -9.09 -15.13 -14.60
CA ARG A 274 -9.97 -15.09 -15.78
C ARG A 274 -9.19 -15.26 -17.09
N TYR A 275 -8.01 -14.64 -17.20
CA TYR A 275 -7.12 -14.82 -18.36
C TYR A 275 -6.68 -16.27 -18.49
N LEU A 276 -6.24 -16.91 -17.39
CA LEU A 276 -5.86 -18.31 -17.39
C LEU A 276 -7.03 -19.24 -17.76
N ALA A 277 -8.25 -18.93 -17.31
CA ALA A 277 -9.46 -19.63 -17.73
C ALA A 277 -9.70 -19.49 -19.25
N GLY A 278 -9.51 -18.29 -19.80
CA GLY A 278 -9.56 -18.05 -21.25
C GLY A 278 -8.47 -18.79 -22.03
N GLN A 279 -7.36 -19.16 -21.39
CA GLN A 279 -6.33 -20.05 -21.94
C GLN A 279 -6.66 -21.56 -21.76
N GLY A 280 -7.87 -21.90 -21.29
CA GLY A 280 -8.35 -23.27 -21.13
C GLY A 280 -7.89 -23.97 -19.85
N LEU A 281 -7.38 -23.25 -18.85
CA LEU A 281 -7.11 -23.85 -17.54
C LEU A 281 -8.43 -24.05 -16.77
N SER A 282 -8.56 -25.20 -16.11
CA SER A 282 -9.70 -25.47 -15.22
C SER A 282 -9.56 -24.75 -13.87
N ALA A 283 -10.68 -24.53 -13.18
CA ALA A 283 -10.68 -23.91 -11.84
C ALA A 283 -9.70 -24.55 -10.84
N PRO A 284 -9.60 -25.89 -10.69
CA PRO A 284 -8.60 -26.50 -9.79
C PRO A 284 -7.14 -26.20 -10.17
N LYS A 285 -6.85 -26.05 -11.48
CA LYS A 285 -5.51 -25.66 -11.95
C LYS A 285 -5.24 -24.19 -11.65
N ILE A 286 -6.24 -23.32 -11.82
CA ILE A 286 -6.16 -21.88 -11.51
C ILE A 286 -5.90 -21.67 -10.02
N LEU A 287 -6.72 -22.29 -9.15
CA LEU A 287 -6.53 -22.31 -7.68
C LEU A 287 -5.09 -22.64 -7.32
N LYS A 288 -4.57 -23.78 -7.80
CA LYS A 288 -3.22 -24.21 -7.46
C LYS A 288 -2.16 -23.25 -7.99
N ARG A 289 -2.41 -22.65 -9.16
CA ARG A 289 -1.45 -21.80 -9.85
C ARG A 289 -1.30 -20.44 -9.18
N LEU A 290 -2.41 -19.84 -8.77
CA LEU A 290 -2.48 -18.49 -8.22
C LEU A 290 -2.60 -18.46 -6.69
N SER A 291 -2.82 -19.62 -6.07
CA SER A 291 -3.03 -19.74 -4.62
C SER A 291 -4.20 -18.85 -4.17
N ILE A 292 -5.36 -19.03 -4.81
CA ILE A 292 -6.63 -18.33 -4.51
C ILE A 292 -7.70 -19.34 -4.08
N PRO A 293 -8.80 -18.94 -3.41
CA PRO A 293 -9.87 -19.85 -3.02
C PRO A 293 -10.58 -20.53 -4.20
N ASP A 294 -11.16 -21.70 -3.93
CA ASP A 294 -11.93 -22.53 -4.86
C ASP A 294 -13.06 -21.75 -5.52
N ASP A 295 -13.90 -21.06 -4.74
CA ASP A 295 -15.03 -20.27 -5.23
C ASP A 295 -14.60 -19.11 -6.14
N VAL A 296 -13.49 -18.45 -5.82
CA VAL A 296 -12.94 -17.38 -6.66
C VAL A 296 -12.39 -17.94 -7.98
N ALA A 297 -11.74 -19.10 -7.94
CA ALA A 297 -11.23 -19.78 -9.13
C ALA A 297 -12.36 -20.29 -10.03
N GLU A 298 -13.45 -20.80 -9.44
CA GLU A 298 -14.67 -21.19 -10.14
C GLU A 298 -15.33 -20.00 -10.83
N GLU A 299 -15.53 -18.89 -10.11
CA GLU A 299 -16.12 -17.69 -10.70
C GLU A 299 -15.26 -17.12 -11.83
N ALA A 300 -13.93 -17.15 -11.69
CA ALA A 300 -13.02 -16.75 -12.75
C ALA A 300 -13.12 -17.67 -13.98
N PHE A 301 -13.31 -18.97 -13.76
CA PHE A 301 -13.49 -19.96 -14.82
C PHE A 301 -14.81 -19.79 -15.58
N GLU A 302 -15.88 -19.39 -14.89
CA GLU A 302 -17.18 -19.09 -15.50
C GLU A 302 -17.18 -17.78 -16.30
N LYS A 303 -16.24 -16.88 -16.00
CA LYS A 303 -16.10 -15.57 -16.64
C LYS A 303 -14.74 -15.43 -17.36
N PRO A 304 -14.37 -16.32 -18.29
CA PRO A 304 -13.04 -16.28 -18.89
C PRO A 304 -12.79 -14.96 -19.64
N LEU A 305 -11.55 -14.45 -19.57
CA LEU A 305 -11.09 -13.37 -20.44
C LEU A 305 -10.51 -14.01 -21.70
N ILE A 306 -11.30 -14.06 -22.75
CA ILE A 306 -10.95 -14.66 -24.04
C ILE A 306 -10.43 -13.55 -24.96
N ALA A 307 -9.32 -13.79 -25.64
CA ALA A 307 -8.93 -12.94 -26.76
C ALA A 307 -10.00 -13.08 -27.85
N GLY A 308 -10.70 -11.99 -28.20
CA GLY A 308 -11.65 -12.01 -29.31
C GLY A 308 -11.01 -12.58 -30.59
N PRO A 309 -11.80 -13.15 -31.52
CA PRO A 309 -11.28 -13.70 -32.78
C PRO A 309 -10.43 -12.68 -33.56
N ASP A 310 -10.71 -11.38 -33.40
CA ASP A 310 -10.00 -10.26 -34.03
C ASP A 310 -8.61 -9.96 -33.42
N ASN A 311 -8.23 -10.64 -32.34
CA ASN A 311 -6.89 -10.57 -31.75
C ASN A 311 -5.93 -11.65 -32.28
N GLN A 312 -6.35 -12.45 -33.27
CA GLN A 312 -5.41 -13.05 -34.21
C GLN A 312 -5.00 -11.96 -35.21
N PRO A 313 -3.70 -11.78 -35.52
CA PRO A 313 -3.30 -10.84 -36.57
C PRO A 313 -4.08 -11.17 -37.84
N ASP A 314 -4.99 -10.27 -38.20
CA ASP A 314 -5.95 -10.49 -39.27
C ASP A 314 -5.22 -10.56 -40.61
N ASN A 315 -5.30 -11.70 -41.28
CA ASN A 315 -4.81 -11.91 -42.64
C ASN A 315 -5.95 -11.76 -43.67
N ARG A 316 -7.08 -11.11 -43.35
CA ARG A 316 -8.19 -10.93 -44.29
C ARG A 316 -8.13 -9.58 -44.99
N GLU A 317 -7.81 -9.61 -46.28
CA GLU A 317 -7.81 -8.48 -47.24
C GLU A 317 -9.21 -8.04 -47.72
N ASP A 318 -10.29 -8.25 -46.95
CA ASP A 318 -11.66 -7.96 -47.42
C ASP A 318 -12.21 -6.67 -46.78
N GLY A 319 -12.08 -5.57 -47.52
CA GLY A 319 -12.47 -4.21 -47.13
C GLY A 319 -13.98 -3.95 -47.18
N SER A 320 -14.75 -4.53 -46.27
CA SER A 320 -16.15 -4.15 -46.03
C SER A 320 -16.30 -3.29 -44.77
N GLU A 321 -16.62 -2.01 -44.97
CA GLU A 321 -16.85 -1.01 -43.93
C GLU A 321 -18.09 -1.38 -43.07
N THR A 322 -17.90 -1.49 -41.76
CA THR A 322 -18.99 -1.67 -40.78
C THR A 322 -19.04 -0.53 -39.77
N PRO A 323 -20.18 -0.30 -39.07
CA PRO A 323 -20.40 0.90 -38.26
C PRO A 323 -19.40 1.01 -37.09
N GLU A 324 -18.48 1.96 -37.21
CA GLU A 324 -17.15 1.98 -36.57
C GLU A 324 -17.15 2.45 -35.10
N GLY A 325 -17.93 3.47 -34.71
CA GLY A 325 -17.60 4.25 -33.51
C GLY A 325 -18.02 3.73 -32.11
N SER A 326 -18.85 2.70 -31.99
CA SER A 326 -19.30 2.14 -30.69
C SER A 326 -18.80 0.73 -30.39
N ARG A 327 -18.46 -0.05 -31.42
CA ARG A 327 -17.73 -1.32 -31.28
C ARG A 327 -16.25 -1.10 -30.95
N GLU A 328 -15.63 -0.07 -31.51
CA GLU A 328 -14.20 0.22 -31.31
C GLU A 328 -13.83 0.61 -29.88
N ARG A 329 -14.70 1.32 -29.15
CA ARG A 329 -14.40 1.70 -27.76
C ARG A 329 -14.56 0.56 -26.76
N GLY A 330 -15.51 -0.34 -26.99
CA GLY A 330 -15.60 -1.60 -26.25
C GLY A 330 -14.34 -2.44 -26.48
N SER A 331 -13.86 -2.51 -27.74
CA SER A 331 -12.69 -3.31 -28.08
C SER A 331 -11.39 -2.78 -27.46
N LEU A 332 -11.15 -1.46 -27.43
CA LEU A 332 -9.91 -0.93 -26.86
C LEU A 332 -9.79 -1.18 -25.35
N ARG A 333 -10.87 -0.96 -24.59
CA ARG A 333 -10.85 -1.21 -23.15
C ARG A 333 -10.68 -2.70 -22.84
N GLU A 334 -11.42 -3.56 -23.54
CA GLU A 334 -11.29 -5.01 -23.38
C GLU A 334 -9.89 -5.50 -23.77
N GLN A 335 -9.28 -4.94 -24.82
CA GLN A 335 -7.90 -5.23 -25.22
C GLN A 335 -6.89 -4.79 -24.14
N THR A 336 -7.07 -3.60 -23.54
CA THR A 336 -6.24 -3.15 -22.42
C THR A 336 -6.38 -4.09 -21.23
N GLU A 337 -7.61 -4.41 -20.80
CA GLU A 337 -7.87 -5.32 -19.67
C GLU A 337 -7.28 -6.72 -19.92
N LEU A 338 -7.35 -7.22 -21.15
CA LEU A 338 -6.74 -8.50 -21.54
C LEU A 338 -5.21 -8.44 -21.52
N SER A 339 -4.61 -7.35 -22.03
CA SER A 339 -3.17 -7.14 -22.04
C SER A 339 -2.61 -7.07 -20.61
N GLU A 340 -3.27 -6.31 -19.73
CA GLU A 340 -2.97 -6.24 -18.31
C GLU A 340 -3.11 -7.61 -17.64
N ALA A 341 -4.23 -8.30 -17.83
CA ALA A 341 -4.48 -9.62 -17.24
C ALA A 341 -3.44 -10.66 -17.67
N ARG A 342 -3.02 -10.64 -18.95
CA ARG A 342 -1.93 -11.46 -19.46
C ARG A 342 -0.62 -11.14 -18.74
N HIS A 343 -0.31 -9.85 -18.59
CA HIS A 343 0.90 -9.41 -17.91
C HIS A 343 0.91 -9.88 -16.45
N TRP A 344 -0.18 -9.68 -15.71
CA TRP A 344 -0.28 -10.10 -14.31
C TRP A 344 -0.27 -11.61 -14.13
N ALA A 345 -0.86 -12.37 -15.07
CA ALA A 345 -0.74 -13.83 -15.06
C ALA A 345 0.71 -14.28 -15.21
N GLN A 346 1.54 -13.58 -16.00
CA GLN A 346 2.98 -13.86 -16.08
C GLN A 346 3.72 -13.46 -14.80
N GLU A 347 3.39 -12.32 -14.21
CA GLU A 347 4.05 -11.84 -12.98
C GLU A 347 3.72 -12.69 -11.75
N LYS A 348 2.51 -13.23 -11.66
CA LYS A 348 2.09 -14.11 -10.55
C LYS A 348 2.55 -15.56 -10.74
N THR A 349 3.40 -15.83 -11.72
CA THR A 349 3.80 -17.19 -12.07
C THR A 349 5.30 -17.37 -12.38
N GLY A 350 5.83 -18.55 -12.05
CA GLY A 350 7.21 -18.93 -12.41
C GLY A 350 8.27 -18.03 -11.78
N SER A 351 9.36 -17.78 -12.50
CA SER A 351 10.51 -17.01 -12.00
C SER A 351 10.21 -15.52 -11.76
N ARG A 352 9.16 -14.96 -12.37
CA ARG A 352 8.78 -13.56 -12.11
C ARG A 352 8.18 -13.40 -10.72
N LYS A 353 7.32 -14.32 -10.30
CA LYS A 353 6.78 -14.39 -8.93
C LYS A 353 7.90 -14.44 -7.90
N GLU A 354 8.92 -15.26 -8.16
CA GLU A 354 10.09 -15.39 -7.29
C GLU A 354 10.86 -14.07 -7.18
N ARG A 355 11.14 -13.38 -8.29
CA ARG A 355 11.79 -12.05 -8.26
C ARG A 355 10.98 -11.00 -7.51
N ASN A 356 9.65 -11.00 -7.69
CA ASN A 356 8.77 -10.06 -7.00
C ASN A 356 8.81 -10.31 -5.48
N TRP A 357 8.78 -11.58 -5.09
CA TRP A 357 8.94 -12.00 -3.70
C TRP A 357 10.32 -11.63 -3.14
N GLU A 358 11.41 -11.89 -3.88
CA GLU A 358 12.78 -11.55 -3.48
C GLU A 358 12.95 -10.04 -3.27
N ALA A 359 12.39 -9.21 -4.16
CA ALA A 359 12.44 -7.76 -4.04
C ALA A 359 11.66 -7.26 -2.80
N GLY A 360 10.46 -7.80 -2.56
CA GLY A 360 9.69 -7.50 -1.35
C GLY A 360 10.39 -7.94 -0.07
N ALA A 361 10.97 -9.14 -0.06
CA ALA A 361 11.73 -9.68 1.07
C ALA A 361 13.01 -8.87 1.34
N ALA A 362 13.72 -8.44 0.29
CA ALA A 362 14.91 -7.59 0.42
C ALA A 362 14.56 -6.21 1.00
N LEU A 363 13.46 -5.61 0.56
CA LEU A 363 12.97 -4.36 1.16
C LEU A 363 12.59 -4.56 2.63
N ALA A 364 11.84 -5.61 2.96
CA ALA A 364 11.47 -5.91 4.35
C ALA A 364 12.71 -6.09 5.25
N GLY A 365 13.69 -6.88 4.80
CA GLY A 365 14.93 -7.12 5.55
C GLY A 365 15.73 -5.83 5.79
N THR A 366 15.89 -5.00 4.76
CA THR A 366 16.60 -3.71 4.89
C THR A 366 15.85 -2.73 5.81
N CYS A 367 14.51 -2.71 5.80
CA CYS A 367 13.72 -1.94 6.74
C CYS A 367 13.92 -2.39 8.19
N ASP A 368 13.93 -3.70 8.45
CA ASP A 368 14.16 -4.27 9.78
C ASP A 368 15.58 -3.93 10.29
N GLU A 369 16.58 -3.99 9.41
CA GLU A 369 17.96 -3.59 9.72
C GLU A 369 18.07 -2.10 10.03
N VAL A 370 17.44 -1.22 9.24
CA VAL A 370 17.39 0.24 9.51
C VAL A 370 16.78 0.51 10.89
N LYS A 371 15.65 -0.14 11.22
CA LYS A 371 14.97 0.03 12.52
C LYS A 371 15.88 -0.40 13.67
N LYS A 372 16.54 -1.55 13.54
CA LYS A 372 17.48 -2.08 14.54
C LYS A 372 18.66 -1.13 14.75
N GLU A 373 19.35 -0.76 13.68
CA GLU A 373 20.56 0.07 13.79
C GLU A 373 20.24 1.52 14.21
N ARG A 374 19.03 2.02 13.90
CA ARG A 374 18.53 3.29 14.46
C ARG A 374 18.42 3.23 15.99
N GLY A 375 17.96 2.11 16.54
CA GLY A 375 17.92 1.88 18.00
C GLY A 375 19.33 1.93 18.62
N ALA A 376 20.31 1.30 17.99
CA ALA A 376 21.71 1.35 18.44
C ALA A 376 22.32 2.76 18.32
N ALA A 377 22.00 3.48 17.25
CA ALA A 377 22.45 4.85 17.03
C ALA A 377 21.91 5.82 18.09
N LEU A 378 20.66 5.66 18.54
CA LEU A 378 20.10 6.43 19.65
C LEU A 378 20.89 6.24 20.94
N GLN A 379 21.30 4.99 21.25
CA GLN A 379 22.14 4.70 22.42
C GLN A 379 23.53 5.34 22.30
N ALA A 380 24.15 5.26 21.12
CA ALA A 380 25.45 5.88 20.86
C ALA A 380 25.39 7.42 20.97
N LEU A 381 24.30 8.03 20.48
CA LEU A 381 24.07 9.47 20.59
C LEU A 381 23.94 9.90 22.06
N GLU A 382 23.20 9.16 22.87
CA GLU A 382 23.03 9.45 24.30
C GLU A 382 24.35 9.33 25.06
N ALA A 383 25.12 8.27 24.81
CA ALA A 383 26.44 8.08 25.40
C ALA A 383 27.42 9.21 25.01
N LEU A 384 27.39 9.65 23.75
CA LEU A 384 28.22 10.74 23.24
C LEU A 384 27.87 12.08 23.91
N ARG A 385 26.57 12.37 24.07
CA ARG A 385 26.08 13.59 24.76
C ARG A 385 26.42 13.58 26.25
N SER A 386 26.33 12.42 26.89
CA SER A 386 26.63 12.27 28.33
C SER A 386 28.12 12.40 28.64
N THR A 387 28.98 11.72 27.88
CA THR A 387 30.44 11.79 28.10
C THR A 387 31.17 11.49 26.78
N PRO A 388 31.85 12.48 26.16
CA PRO A 388 32.52 12.31 24.88
C PRO A 388 33.88 11.62 25.03
N THR A 389 33.87 10.38 25.51
CA THR A 389 35.07 9.54 25.56
C THR A 389 35.49 9.11 24.15
N ARG A 390 36.77 8.73 23.97
CA ARG A 390 37.27 8.18 22.70
C ARG A 390 36.41 7.00 22.20
N GLN A 391 35.95 6.15 23.12
CA GLN A 391 35.08 5.03 22.81
C GLN A 391 33.70 5.49 22.30
N ASN A 392 33.06 6.43 23.00
CA ASN A 392 31.73 6.94 22.63
C ASN A 392 31.78 7.69 21.30
N ILE A 393 32.84 8.45 21.04
CA ILE A 393 33.09 9.10 19.74
C ILE A 393 33.20 8.04 18.64
N GLN A 394 34.01 6.99 18.85
CA GLN A 394 34.17 5.92 17.85
C GLN A 394 32.84 5.20 17.57
N GLN A 395 32.06 4.90 18.61
CA GLN A 395 30.75 4.26 18.47
C GLN A 395 29.78 5.14 17.68
N ALA A 396 29.74 6.45 17.95
CA ALA A 396 28.90 7.39 17.21
C ALA A 396 29.33 7.56 15.74
N VAL A 397 30.63 7.54 15.45
CA VAL A 397 31.14 7.53 14.06
C VAL A 397 30.69 6.27 13.32
N VAL A 398 30.87 5.09 13.94
CA VAL A 398 30.42 3.81 13.35
C VAL A 398 28.91 3.82 13.12
N ALA A 399 28.11 4.23 14.10
CA ALA A 399 26.65 4.30 13.98
C ALA A 399 26.21 5.25 12.85
N THR A 400 26.89 6.39 12.71
CA THR A 400 26.61 7.36 11.63
C THR A 400 26.83 6.73 10.25
N GLU A 401 27.98 6.10 10.02
CA GLU A 401 28.30 5.52 8.72
C GLU A 401 27.44 4.29 8.40
N THR A 402 27.11 3.47 9.41
CA THR A 402 26.16 2.35 9.28
C THR A 402 24.79 2.85 8.85
N LEU A 403 24.22 3.87 9.50
CA LEU A 403 22.91 4.40 9.12
C LEU A 403 22.91 4.99 7.72
N LYS A 404 23.95 5.75 7.33
CA LYS A 404 24.07 6.29 5.97
C LYS A 404 24.07 5.17 4.93
N GLN A 405 24.78 4.07 5.19
CA GLN A 405 24.81 2.93 4.28
C GLN A 405 23.44 2.26 4.18
N LEU A 406 22.80 1.96 5.32
CA LEU A 406 21.48 1.33 5.34
C LEU A 406 20.40 2.19 4.70
N ILE A 407 20.43 3.51 4.88
CA ILE A 407 19.52 4.45 4.18
C ILE A 407 19.67 4.35 2.66
N ARG A 408 20.90 4.22 2.14
CA ARG A 408 21.13 4.01 0.70
C ARG A 408 20.59 2.65 0.23
N GLU A 409 20.81 1.61 1.01
CA GLU A 409 20.38 0.25 0.68
C GLU A 409 18.85 0.11 0.67
N VAL A 410 18.16 0.60 1.70
CA VAL A 410 16.69 0.58 1.75
C VAL A 410 16.09 1.47 0.65
N THR A 411 16.71 2.61 0.31
CA THR A 411 16.28 3.45 -0.81
C THR A 411 16.37 2.71 -2.15
N LYS A 412 17.45 1.97 -2.35
CA LYS A 412 17.64 1.13 -3.54
C LYS A 412 16.62 -0.02 -3.58
N ALA A 413 16.46 -0.75 -2.47
CA ALA A 413 15.50 -1.84 -2.37
C ALA A 413 14.07 -1.35 -2.61
N TYR A 414 13.69 -0.21 -2.03
CA TYR A 414 12.39 0.41 -2.24
C TYR A 414 12.16 0.79 -3.70
N SER A 415 13.17 1.35 -4.37
CA SER A 415 13.05 1.71 -5.78
C SER A 415 12.90 0.48 -6.68
N ILE A 416 13.57 -0.63 -6.37
CA ILE A 416 13.40 -1.91 -7.09
C ILE A 416 11.99 -2.45 -6.88
N TYR A 417 11.52 -2.48 -5.63
CA TYR A 417 10.17 -2.91 -5.28
C TYR A 417 9.09 -2.08 -5.99
N ARG A 418 9.21 -0.75 -5.94
CA ARG A 418 8.30 0.18 -6.61
C ARG A 418 8.33 0.08 -8.13
N ALA A 419 9.37 -0.50 -8.72
CA ALA A 419 9.50 -0.71 -10.15
C ALA A 419 8.94 -2.07 -10.62
N LEU A 420 8.44 -2.92 -9.70
CA LEU A 420 7.78 -4.16 -10.08
C LEU A 420 6.45 -3.84 -10.79
N PRO A 421 6.14 -4.44 -11.96
CA PRO A 421 4.96 -4.04 -12.71
C PRO A 421 3.62 -4.17 -11.97
N LEU A 422 3.45 -5.21 -11.14
CA LEU A 422 2.26 -5.37 -10.28
C LEU A 422 2.14 -4.25 -9.24
N GLU A 423 3.27 -3.84 -8.67
CA GLU A 423 3.34 -2.81 -7.64
C GLU A 423 3.19 -1.41 -8.23
N ILE A 424 3.76 -1.13 -9.42
CA ILE A 424 3.58 0.15 -10.11
C ILE A 424 2.09 0.43 -10.28
N ASP A 425 1.36 -0.52 -10.86
CA ASP A 425 -0.05 -0.37 -11.16
C ASP A 425 -0.90 -0.21 -9.88
N ALA A 426 -0.64 -1.03 -8.85
CA ALA A 426 -1.35 -0.89 -7.57
C ALA A 426 -1.00 0.43 -6.86
N HIS A 427 0.25 0.87 -6.90
CA HIS A 427 0.66 2.13 -6.31
C HIS A 427 0.15 3.34 -7.06
N GLU A 428 -0.04 3.25 -8.38
CA GLU A 428 -0.66 4.32 -9.15
C GLU A 428 -2.11 4.53 -8.72
N VAL A 429 -2.88 3.45 -8.59
CA VAL A 429 -4.25 3.50 -8.04
C VAL A 429 -4.27 4.12 -6.64
N GLY A 430 -3.38 3.68 -5.76
CA GLY A 430 -3.28 4.20 -4.40
C GLY A 430 -2.90 5.69 -4.34
N VAL A 431 -1.89 6.11 -5.11
CA VAL A 431 -1.43 7.51 -5.20
C VAL A 431 -2.55 8.43 -5.71
N ILE A 432 -3.25 8.04 -6.78
CA ILE A 432 -4.37 8.81 -7.32
C ILE A 432 -5.47 8.92 -6.26
N THR A 433 -5.77 7.82 -5.56
CA THR A 433 -6.79 7.78 -4.50
C THR A 433 -6.46 8.73 -3.35
N GLY A 434 -5.21 8.71 -2.87
CA GLY A 434 -4.75 9.61 -1.81
C GLY A 434 -4.85 11.09 -2.24
N GLU A 435 -4.45 11.42 -3.46
CA GLU A 435 -4.58 12.79 -3.97
C GLU A 435 -6.03 13.23 -4.17
N ARG A 436 -6.92 12.31 -4.55
CA ARG A 436 -8.36 12.59 -4.63
C ARG A 436 -8.96 12.81 -3.25
N PHE A 437 -8.54 12.04 -2.25
CA PHE A 437 -8.96 12.21 -0.86
C PHE A 437 -8.64 13.60 -0.32
N LYS A 438 -7.41 14.08 -0.52
CA LYS A 438 -6.97 15.42 -0.10
C LYS A 438 -7.80 16.57 -0.72
N ARG A 439 -8.47 16.33 -1.85
CA ARG A 439 -9.29 17.35 -2.55
C ARG A 439 -10.75 17.39 -2.12
N LEU A 440 -11.18 16.50 -1.22
CA LEU A 440 -12.53 16.53 -0.65
C LEU A 440 -12.67 17.47 0.55
N GLU A 441 -11.59 18.16 0.94
CA GLU A 441 -11.61 19.32 1.84
C GLU A 441 -12.27 20.53 1.17
#